data_AF-X6MDB1-F1
#
_entry.id   AF-X6MDB1-F1
#
_cell.length_a   1.000
_cell.length_b   1.000
_cell.length_c   1.000
_cell.angle_alpha   90.00
_cell.angle_beta   90.00
_cell.angle_gamma   90.00
#
_symmetry.space_group_name_H-M   'P 1'
#
loop_
_entity.id
_entity.type
_entity.pdbx_description
1 polymer ?
#
loop_
_entity_poly.entity_id
_entity_poly.type
_entity_poly.pdbx_seq_one_letter_code
_entity_poly.pdbx_strand_id
1 'polypeptide(L)'
;MLFVTKSLTIKKIINGFKTVLKAKLTLMLFPINFKEHLANYTKDRRTVLCKEACKQLIAIIKYRQKEFYLFVGYFIELYLEIIIRLNIQVTSQSSDECVTIILTSIPESAYTYLILRSLVSAANDSNFKYIKSKEHIMKYVRHLMLQSHNATLLKDNIYTDELCAIIAIGCEDADATVRSQSFNVLKTLKLNVDANQNSPNENGDAKSTN
;
A
#
# COMPACT_ATOMS: atom_id res chain seq x y z
N MET A 1 36.14 4.94 -22.69
CA MET A 1 35.96 3.47 -22.76
C MET A 1 35.60 2.84 -21.39
N LEU A 2 34.75 3.49 -20.56
CA LEU A 2 34.43 3.07 -19.17
C LEU A 2 32.94 2.79 -18.91
N PHE A 3 32.08 2.99 -19.91
CA PHE A 3 30.61 2.83 -19.78
C PHE A 3 30.11 1.40 -20.09
N VAL A 4 30.87 0.61 -20.86
CA VAL A 4 30.43 -0.71 -21.34
C VAL A 4 30.51 -1.78 -20.24
N THR A 5 31.49 -1.66 -19.33
CA THR A 5 31.72 -2.66 -18.26
C THR A 5 30.66 -2.58 -17.14
N LYS A 6 30.17 -1.39 -16.77
CA LYS A 6 29.09 -1.26 -15.77
C LYS A 6 27.76 -1.86 -16.22
N SER A 7 27.45 -1.78 -17.52
CA SER A 7 26.21 -2.31 -18.11
C SER A 7 26.18 -3.85 -18.09
N LEU A 8 27.32 -4.49 -18.32
CA LEU A 8 27.44 -5.96 -18.29
C LEU A 8 27.22 -6.53 -16.88
N THR A 9 27.75 -5.86 -15.86
CA THR A 9 27.62 -6.29 -14.45
C THR A 9 26.17 -6.18 -13.98
N ILE A 10 25.48 -5.09 -14.34
CA ILE A 10 24.06 -4.90 -14.01
C ILE A 10 23.20 -5.96 -14.71
N LYS A 11 23.44 -6.26 -15.99
CA LYS A 11 22.72 -7.33 -16.71
C LYS A 11 22.93 -8.71 -16.08
N LYS A 12 24.14 -9.04 -15.63
CA LYS A 12 24.42 -10.30 -14.94
C LYS A 12 23.70 -10.39 -13.59
N ILE A 13 23.65 -9.30 -12.82
CA ILE A 13 22.90 -9.24 -11.56
C ILE A 13 21.39 -9.41 -11.80
N ILE A 14 20.82 -8.71 -12.79
CA ILE A 14 19.40 -8.80 -13.15
C ILE A 14 19.04 -10.23 -13.61
N ASN A 15 19.87 -10.84 -14.45
CA ASN A 15 19.65 -12.22 -14.89
C ASN A 15 19.81 -13.23 -13.75
N GLY A 16 20.77 -13.02 -12.85
CA GLY A 16 20.90 -13.83 -11.63
C GLY A 16 19.65 -13.75 -10.76
N PHE A 17 19.10 -12.54 -10.58
CA PHE A 17 17.88 -12.33 -9.81
C PHE A 17 16.68 -13.03 -10.45
N LYS A 18 16.50 -12.91 -11.78
CA LYS A 18 15.43 -13.60 -12.51
C LYS A 18 15.51 -15.12 -12.39
N THR A 19 16.70 -15.69 -12.52
CA THR A 19 16.90 -17.14 -12.44
C THR A 19 16.68 -17.66 -11.03
N VAL A 20 17.18 -16.95 -10.01
CA VAL A 20 16.97 -17.31 -8.59
C VAL A 20 15.50 -17.16 -8.22
N LEU A 21 14.83 -16.07 -8.63
CA LEU A 21 13.42 -15.84 -8.35
C LEU A 21 12.55 -16.91 -9.03
N LYS A 22 12.82 -17.25 -10.29
CA LYS A 22 12.09 -18.28 -11.05
C LYS A 22 12.30 -19.70 -10.49
N ALA A 23 13.52 -20.03 -10.08
CA ALA A 23 13.82 -21.32 -9.46
C ALA A 23 13.21 -21.46 -8.05
N LYS A 24 13.18 -20.36 -7.27
CA LYS A 24 12.68 -20.36 -5.89
C LYS A 24 11.15 -20.16 -5.78
N LEU A 25 10.50 -19.61 -6.81
CA LEU A 25 9.03 -19.51 -6.87
C LEU A 25 8.33 -20.87 -7.13
N THR A 26 9.07 -21.84 -7.65
CA THR A 26 8.52 -23.12 -8.13
C THR A 26 8.47 -24.18 -7.03
N LEU A 27 9.25 -24.03 -5.96
CA LEU A 27 9.33 -24.96 -4.83
C LEU A 27 9.60 -24.20 -3.52
N MET A 28 8.79 -24.49 -2.50
CA MET A 28 8.95 -24.16 -1.07
C MET A 28 8.36 -22.84 -0.56
N LEU A 29 7.61 -22.98 0.55
CA LEU A 29 7.40 -22.04 1.65
C LEU A 29 8.06 -20.66 1.45
N PHE A 30 7.24 -19.60 1.41
CA PHE A 30 7.71 -18.22 1.45
C PHE A 30 8.72 -18.09 2.59
N PRO A 31 10.04 -17.96 2.31
CA PRO A 31 11.03 -18.16 3.36
C PRO A 31 10.93 -17.04 4.39
N ILE A 32 11.08 -17.36 5.67
CA ILE A 32 10.95 -16.40 6.79
C ILE A 32 11.81 -15.16 6.55
N ASN A 33 13.00 -15.33 5.95
CA ASN A 33 13.95 -14.26 5.67
C ASN A 33 13.70 -13.50 4.36
N PHE A 34 12.62 -13.79 3.64
CA PHE A 34 12.32 -13.20 2.33
C PHE A 34 12.16 -11.68 2.43
N LYS A 35 11.44 -11.21 3.46
CA LYS A 35 11.12 -9.79 3.62
C LYS A 35 12.36 -8.95 3.87
N GLU A 36 13.32 -9.44 4.66
CA GLU A 36 14.57 -8.75 4.99
C GLU A 36 15.49 -8.66 3.77
N HIS A 37 15.63 -9.74 3.01
CA HIS A 37 16.46 -9.74 1.80
C HIS A 37 15.91 -8.76 0.76
N LEU A 38 14.61 -8.77 0.53
CA LEU A 38 13.99 -7.88 -0.43
C LEU A 38 14.05 -6.41 0.03
N ALA A 39 13.83 -6.17 1.33
CA ALA A 39 13.97 -4.84 1.91
C ALA A 39 15.37 -4.25 1.69
N ASN A 40 16.43 -5.06 1.86
CA ASN A 40 17.80 -4.61 1.60
C ASN A 40 18.00 -4.12 0.16
N TYR A 41 17.41 -4.79 -0.83
CA TYR A 41 17.49 -4.33 -2.22
C TYR A 41 16.68 -3.06 -2.49
N THR A 42 15.54 -2.89 -1.82
CA THR A 42 14.72 -1.66 -1.92
C THR A 42 15.37 -0.45 -1.24
N LYS A 43 16.23 -0.67 -0.25
CA LYS A 43 17.03 0.37 0.40
C LYS A 43 18.41 0.57 -0.25
N ASP A 44 18.72 -0.14 -1.34
CA ASP A 44 20.03 -0.03 -1.99
C ASP A 44 20.26 1.37 -2.55
N ARG A 45 21.46 1.91 -2.34
CA ARG A 45 21.87 3.24 -2.85
C ARG A 45 21.84 3.33 -4.38
N ARG A 46 21.91 2.19 -5.07
CA ARG A 46 21.83 2.09 -6.54
C ARG A 46 20.37 2.07 -6.94
N THR A 47 19.88 3.23 -7.39
CA THR A 47 18.50 3.46 -7.82
C THR A 47 17.98 2.43 -8.85
N VAL A 48 18.86 1.93 -9.73
CA VAL A 48 18.53 0.88 -10.71
C VAL A 48 18.16 -0.44 -10.02
N LEU A 49 18.89 -0.82 -8.97
CA LEU A 49 18.59 -2.05 -8.22
C LEU A 49 17.32 -1.90 -7.41
N CYS A 50 17.13 -0.75 -6.76
CA CYS A 50 15.89 -0.46 -6.05
C CYS A 50 14.68 -0.56 -6.99
N LYS A 51 14.74 0.08 -8.17
CA LYS A 51 13.66 0.04 -9.15
C LYS A 51 13.36 -1.38 -9.61
N GLU A 52 14.38 -2.19 -9.87
CA GLU A 52 14.18 -3.58 -10.27
C GLU A 52 13.61 -4.43 -9.13
N ALA A 53 14.08 -4.23 -7.90
CA ALA A 53 13.53 -4.91 -6.71
C ALA A 53 12.04 -4.58 -6.51
N CYS A 54 11.65 -3.30 -6.63
CA CYS A 54 10.25 -2.87 -6.59
C CYS A 54 9.42 -3.56 -7.68
N LYS A 55 9.91 -3.64 -8.92
CA LYS A 55 9.21 -4.35 -10.01
C LYS A 55 9.02 -5.83 -9.72
N GLN A 56 10.05 -6.50 -9.20
CA GLN A 56 9.94 -7.91 -8.83
C GLN A 56 8.95 -8.08 -7.68
N LEU A 57 8.94 -7.17 -6.70
CA LEU A 57 7.95 -7.21 -5.63
C LEU A 57 6.53 -7.03 -6.15
N ILE A 58 6.29 -6.07 -7.04
CA ILE A 58 4.99 -5.86 -7.68
C ILE A 58 4.50 -7.15 -8.36
N ALA A 59 5.39 -7.85 -9.08
CA ALA A 59 5.05 -9.13 -9.70
C ALA A 59 4.68 -10.20 -8.66
N ILE A 60 5.40 -10.25 -7.53
CA ILE A 60 5.13 -11.18 -6.43
C ILE A 60 3.79 -10.87 -5.77
N ILE A 61 3.52 -9.60 -5.43
CA ILE A 61 2.27 -9.15 -4.83
C ILE A 61 1.08 -9.58 -5.71
N LYS A 62 1.16 -9.32 -7.02
CA LYS A 62 0.09 -9.66 -7.96
C LYS A 62 -0.16 -11.17 -8.07
N TYR A 63 0.89 -11.98 -8.01
CA TYR A 63 0.81 -13.43 -8.22
C TYR A 63 0.58 -14.25 -6.94
N ARG A 64 0.99 -13.74 -5.78
CA ARG A 64 0.99 -14.41 -4.47
C ARG A 64 0.32 -13.56 -3.40
N GLN A 65 -0.85 -12.99 -3.71
CA GLN A 65 -1.55 -12.02 -2.84
C GLN A 65 -1.79 -12.58 -1.43
N LYS A 66 -2.26 -13.83 -1.33
CA LYS A 66 -2.58 -14.48 -0.05
C LYS A 66 -1.34 -14.71 0.80
N GLU A 67 -0.26 -15.20 0.19
CA GLU A 67 1.01 -15.46 0.87
C GLU A 67 1.72 -14.16 1.24
N PHE A 68 1.56 -13.12 0.43
CA PHE A 68 2.15 -11.81 0.68
C PHE A 68 1.45 -11.04 1.82
N TYR A 69 0.19 -11.37 2.12
CA TYR A 69 -0.64 -10.68 3.11
C TYR A 69 0.07 -10.48 4.46
N LEU A 70 0.80 -11.50 4.93
CA LEU A 70 1.54 -11.49 6.20
C LEU A 70 2.64 -10.42 6.27
N PHE A 71 3.07 -9.86 5.15
CA PHE A 71 4.15 -8.89 5.05
C PHE A 71 3.65 -7.47 4.71
N VAL A 72 2.35 -7.29 4.49
CA VAL A 72 1.77 -6.03 4.03
C VAL A 72 2.14 -4.85 4.92
N GLY A 73 1.95 -4.96 6.24
CA GLY A 73 2.25 -3.86 7.15
C GLY A 73 3.73 -3.47 7.14
N TYR A 74 4.62 -4.47 7.16
CA TYR A 74 6.06 -4.26 7.06
C TYR A 74 6.45 -3.51 5.77
N PHE A 75 5.91 -3.91 4.61
CA PHE A 75 6.26 -3.27 3.34
C PHE A 75 5.62 -1.88 3.18
N ILE A 76 4.42 -1.64 3.71
CA ILE A 76 3.81 -0.30 3.71
C ILE A 76 4.69 0.67 4.50
N GLU A 77 5.04 0.33 5.74
CA GLU A 77 5.89 1.18 6.59
C GLU A 77 7.28 1.40 5.97
N LEU A 78 7.88 0.34 5.44
CA LEU A 78 9.16 0.39 4.71
C LEU A 78 9.11 1.36 3.53
N TYR A 79 8.07 1.30 2.70
CA TYR A 79 7.98 2.14 1.51
C TYR A 79 7.65 3.59 1.85
N LEU A 80 6.85 3.84 2.88
CA LEU A 80 6.65 5.19 3.42
C LEU A 80 7.99 5.77 3.91
N GLU A 81 8.80 5.00 4.64
CA GLU A 81 10.16 5.39 5.05
C GLU A 81 11.06 5.74 3.84
N ILE A 82 11.01 4.92 2.78
CA ILE A 82 11.82 5.10 1.57
C ILE A 82 11.39 6.35 0.79
N ILE A 83 10.09 6.59 0.63
CA ILE A 83 9.52 7.77 -0.05
C ILE A 83 10.07 9.06 0.58
N ILE A 84 10.22 9.05 1.90
CA ILE A 84 10.71 10.17 2.69
C ILE A 84 12.22 10.36 2.56
N ARG A 85 12.98 9.30 2.81
CA ARG A 85 14.41 9.43 3.14
C ARG A 85 15.28 9.76 1.94
N LEU A 86 14.89 9.32 0.75
CA LEU A 86 15.87 9.28 -0.33
C LEU A 86 15.94 10.55 -1.16
N ASN A 87 14.95 11.46 -1.17
CA ASN A 87 14.86 12.60 -2.11
C ASN A 87 15.12 12.26 -3.59
N ILE A 88 15.32 10.98 -3.91
CA ILE A 88 15.59 10.42 -5.22
C ILE A 88 14.22 10.07 -5.80
N GLN A 89 13.79 10.89 -6.74
CA GLN A 89 12.49 10.77 -7.39
C GLN A 89 12.20 9.35 -7.90
N VAL A 90 13.16 8.71 -8.56
CA VAL A 90 12.99 7.35 -9.12
C VAL A 90 12.65 6.33 -8.04
N THR A 91 13.32 6.39 -6.89
CA THR A 91 13.10 5.45 -5.79
C THR A 91 11.77 5.72 -5.08
N SER A 92 11.47 7.00 -4.84
CA SER A 92 10.19 7.42 -4.28
C SER A 92 9.01 6.98 -5.17
N GLN A 93 9.10 7.19 -6.49
CA GLN A 93 8.08 6.73 -7.44
C GLN A 93 7.94 5.21 -7.46
N SER A 94 9.05 4.47 -7.43
CA SER A 94 9.02 3.00 -7.42
C SER A 94 8.38 2.47 -6.13
N SER A 95 8.60 3.16 -5.00
CA SER A 95 8.01 2.82 -3.70
C SER A 95 6.53 3.17 -3.64
N ASP A 96 6.14 4.33 -4.18
CA ASP A 96 4.73 4.74 -4.31
C ASP A 96 3.94 3.77 -5.18
N GLU A 97 4.54 3.28 -6.27
CA GLU A 97 3.94 2.24 -7.11
C GLU A 97 3.78 0.92 -6.34
N CYS A 98 4.78 0.51 -5.56
CA CYS A 98 4.67 -0.69 -4.70
C CYS A 98 3.51 -0.59 -3.71
N VAL A 99 3.39 0.52 -2.97
CA VAL A 99 2.28 0.72 -2.03
C VAL A 99 0.94 0.71 -2.76
N THR A 100 0.83 1.44 -3.87
CA THR A 100 -0.40 1.46 -4.68
C THR A 100 -0.80 0.05 -5.15
N ILE A 101 0.16 -0.78 -5.56
CA ILE A 101 -0.10 -2.17 -5.95
C ILE A 101 -0.54 -3.02 -4.75
N ILE A 102 0.03 -2.82 -3.56
CA ILE A 102 -0.44 -3.49 -2.33
C ILE A 102 -1.92 -3.15 -2.10
N LEU A 103 -2.28 -1.86 -2.08
CA LEU A 103 -3.63 -1.38 -1.82
C LEU A 103 -4.67 -1.86 -2.84
N THR A 104 -4.26 -2.05 -4.10
CA THR A 104 -5.17 -2.42 -5.20
C THR A 104 -5.24 -3.91 -5.44
N SER A 105 -4.19 -4.66 -5.07
CA SER A 105 -4.10 -6.10 -5.35
C SER A 105 -4.43 -6.96 -4.14
N ILE A 106 -4.32 -6.43 -2.92
CA ILE A 106 -4.55 -7.19 -1.70
C ILE A 106 -5.82 -6.65 -1.02
N PRO A 107 -6.87 -7.48 -0.90
CA PRO A 107 -8.09 -7.05 -0.24
C PRO A 107 -7.85 -6.83 1.25
N GLU A 108 -8.45 -5.78 1.79
CA GLU A 108 -8.47 -5.56 3.22
C GLU A 108 -9.28 -6.66 3.92
N SER A 109 -8.80 -7.11 5.08
CA SER A 109 -9.52 -8.11 5.87
C SER A 109 -10.42 -7.43 6.89
N ALA A 110 -11.67 -7.89 6.96
CA ALA A 110 -12.66 -7.39 7.91
C ALA A 110 -12.30 -7.63 9.39
N TYR A 111 -11.31 -8.48 9.68
CA TYR A 111 -10.95 -8.83 11.06
C TYR A 111 -9.72 -8.08 11.58
N THR A 112 -8.78 -7.80 10.68
CA THR A 112 -7.47 -7.26 11.05
C THR A 112 -7.28 -5.82 10.61
N TYR A 113 -7.98 -5.39 9.55
CA TYR A 113 -7.78 -4.10 8.88
C TYR A 113 -6.30 -3.78 8.68
N LEU A 114 -5.51 -4.79 8.29
CA LEU A 114 -4.06 -4.73 8.33
C LEU A 114 -3.50 -3.55 7.54
N ILE A 115 -4.07 -3.24 6.38
CA ILE A 115 -3.61 -2.12 5.55
C ILE A 115 -3.93 -0.79 6.26
N LEU A 116 -5.18 -0.57 6.66
CA LEU A 116 -5.61 0.64 7.36
C LEU A 116 -4.80 0.86 8.64
N ARG A 117 -4.66 -0.17 9.48
CA ARG A 117 -3.88 -0.09 10.72
C ARG A 117 -2.42 0.24 10.49
N SER A 118 -1.83 -0.26 9.40
CA SER A 118 -0.46 0.09 9.04
C SER A 118 -0.34 1.56 8.64
N LEU A 119 -1.34 2.10 7.94
CA LEU A 119 -1.41 3.54 7.62
C LEU A 119 -1.65 4.39 8.87
N VAL A 120 -2.52 3.96 9.79
CA VAL A 120 -2.79 4.63 11.07
C VAL A 120 -1.53 4.64 11.95
N SER A 121 -0.84 3.51 12.04
CA SER A 121 0.46 3.39 12.73
C SER A 121 1.46 4.39 12.16
N ALA A 122 1.63 4.42 10.84
CA ALA A 122 2.55 5.34 10.18
C ALA A 122 2.15 6.82 10.32
N ALA A 123 0.86 7.13 10.39
CA ALA A 123 0.37 8.49 10.59
C ALA A 123 0.64 9.01 12.02
N ASN A 124 0.55 8.12 13.01
CA ASN A 124 0.74 8.43 14.42
C ASN A 124 2.21 8.42 14.86
N ASP A 125 3.09 7.78 14.11
CA ASP A 125 4.50 7.73 14.49
C ASP A 125 5.12 9.14 14.41
N SER A 126 5.39 9.69 15.60
CA SER A 126 6.01 11.01 15.82
C SER A 126 7.37 11.19 15.13
N ASN A 127 8.01 10.10 14.70
CA ASN A 127 9.24 10.14 13.92
C ASN A 127 9.00 10.49 12.45
N PHE A 128 7.76 10.39 11.95
CA PHE A 128 7.37 10.87 10.62
C PHE A 128 7.21 12.39 10.61
N LYS A 129 8.34 13.08 10.75
CA LYS A 129 8.44 14.56 10.67
C LYS A 129 8.20 15.13 9.27
N TYR A 130 7.97 14.28 8.27
CA TYR A 130 8.00 14.68 6.87
C TYR A 130 6.59 14.81 6.30
N ILE A 131 6.25 16.05 5.93
CA ILE A 131 4.98 16.45 5.30
C ILE A 131 4.59 15.50 4.15
N LYS A 132 5.55 15.17 3.27
CA LYS A 132 5.32 14.24 2.15
C LYS A 132 4.79 12.87 2.58
N SER A 133 5.22 12.33 3.72
CA SER A 133 4.69 11.05 4.21
C SER A 133 3.19 11.15 4.46
N LYS A 134 2.79 12.20 5.16
CA LYS A 134 1.39 12.44 5.53
C LYS A 134 0.53 12.66 4.30
N GLU A 135 1.02 13.40 3.30
CA GLU A 135 0.35 13.54 2.00
C GLU A 135 0.13 12.18 1.33
N HIS A 136 1.17 11.34 1.27
CA HIS A 136 1.08 10.00 0.68
C HIS A 136 0.13 9.08 1.47
N ILE A 137 0.15 9.14 2.81
CA ILE A 137 -0.78 8.40 3.66
C ILE A 137 -2.23 8.80 3.32
N MET A 138 -2.54 10.10 3.25
CA MET A 138 -3.89 10.55 2.88
C MET A 138 -4.28 10.10 1.48
N LYS A 139 -3.36 10.16 0.51
CA LYS A 139 -3.57 9.59 -0.83
C LYS A 139 -3.91 8.09 -0.75
N TYR A 140 -3.21 7.32 0.07
CA TYR A 140 -3.42 5.87 0.22
C TYR A 140 -4.73 5.54 0.93
N VAL A 141 -5.10 6.27 1.98
CA VAL A 141 -6.41 6.14 2.63
C VAL A 141 -7.53 6.39 1.63
N ARG A 142 -7.41 7.43 0.81
CA ARG A 142 -8.36 7.68 -0.28
C ARG A 142 -8.44 6.52 -1.26
N HIS A 143 -7.30 5.96 -1.69
CA HIS A 143 -7.29 4.81 -2.58
C HIS A 143 -7.96 3.58 -1.98
N LEU A 144 -7.78 3.34 -0.68
CA LEU A 144 -8.40 2.24 0.04
C LEU A 144 -9.94 2.33 0.02
N MET A 145 -10.49 3.53 0.24
CA MET A 145 -11.94 3.75 0.20
C MET A 145 -12.56 3.70 -1.19
N LEU A 146 -11.77 3.93 -2.24
CA LEU A 146 -12.22 3.82 -3.63
C LEU A 146 -12.20 2.38 -4.14
N GLN A 147 -11.61 1.44 -3.40
CA GLN A 147 -11.65 0.04 -3.78
C GLN A 147 -13.05 -0.54 -3.56
N SER A 148 -13.63 -1.12 -4.62
CA SER A 148 -14.98 -1.71 -4.58
C SER A 148 -15.14 -2.82 -3.54
N HIS A 149 -14.08 -3.59 -3.30
CA HIS A 149 -14.09 -4.69 -2.32
C HIS A 149 -14.15 -4.21 -0.86
N ASN A 150 -13.92 -2.92 -0.59
CA ASN A 150 -14.00 -2.34 0.75
C ASN A 150 -15.36 -1.68 1.05
N ALA A 151 -16.31 -1.69 0.11
CA ALA A 151 -17.62 -1.07 0.30
C ALA A 151 -18.40 -1.68 1.47
N THR A 152 -18.24 -2.98 1.71
CA THR A 152 -18.85 -3.68 2.85
C THR A 152 -18.20 -3.30 4.19
N LEU A 153 -16.89 -3.04 4.19
CA LEU A 153 -16.15 -2.63 5.39
C LEU A 153 -16.57 -1.24 5.89
N LEU A 154 -17.06 -0.37 5.00
CA LEU A 154 -17.59 0.94 5.38
C LEU A 154 -18.90 0.87 6.19
N LYS A 155 -19.51 -0.32 6.31
CA LYS A 155 -20.64 -0.55 7.23
C LYS A 155 -20.17 -0.98 8.62
N ASP A 156 -18.89 -1.29 8.76
CA ASP A 156 -18.27 -1.67 10.03
C ASP A 156 -17.87 -0.40 10.79
N ASN A 157 -18.38 -0.27 12.01
CA ASN A 157 -18.11 0.88 12.87
C ASN A 157 -16.63 0.95 13.23
N ILE A 158 -15.96 -0.17 13.50
CA ILE A 158 -14.54 -0.17 13.91
C ILE A 158 -13.67 0.32 12.76
N TYR A 159 -13.91 -0.19 11.55
CA TYR A 159 -13.19 0.24 10.36
C TYR A 159 -13.43 1.72 10.06
N THR A 160 -14.68 2.17 10.19
CA THR A 160 -15.06 3.57 9.94
C THR A 160 -14.48 4.51 10.99
N ASP A 161 -14.42 4.10 12.25
CA ASP A 161 -13.81 4.86 13.34
C ASP A 161 -12.30 5.01 13.11
N GLU A 162 -11.60 3.94 12.68
CA GLU A 162 -10.18 4.01 12.32
C GLU A 162 -9.94 4.94 11.11
N LEU A 163 -10.83 4.92 10.10
CA LEU A 163 -10.80 5.87 8.99
C LEU A 163 -11.01 7.31 9.44
N CYS A 164 -11.99 7.56 10.31
CA CYS A 164 -12.26 8.88 10.87
C CYS A 164 -11.06 9.39 11.68
N ALA A 165 -10.44 8.52 12.49
CA ALA A 165 -9.26 8.88 13.29
C ALA A 165 -8.09 9.32 12.41
N ILE A 166 -7.76 8.57 11.35
CA ILE A 166 -6.66 8.96 10.45
C ILE A 166 -6.98 10.21 9.64
N ILE A 167 -8.24 10.40 9.22
CA ILE A 167 -8.67 11.62 8.54
C ILE A 167 -8.55 12.83 9.48
N ALA A 168 -8.94 12.69 10.74
CA ALA A 168 -8.84 13.77 11.75
C ALA A 168 -7.39 14.23 11.92
N ILE A 169 -6.43 13.30 12.03
CA ILE A 169 -4.99 13.61 12.08
C ILE A 169 -4.58 14.50 10.90
N GLY A 170 -5.05 14.18 9.69
CA GLY A 170 -4.72 14.94 8.49
C GLY A 170 -5.43 16.30 8.40
N CYS A 171 -6.66 16.41 8.87
CA CYS A 171 -7.43 17.67 8.91
C CYS A 171 -6.84 18.67 9.92
N GLU A 172 -6.27 18.18 11.01
CA GLU A 172 -5.62 18.98 12.06
C GLU A 172 -4.13 19.25 11.78
N ASP A 173 -3.60 18.74 10.67
CA ASP A 173 -2.18 18.90 10.36
C ASP A 173 -1.79 20.37 10.13
N ALA A 174 -0.56 20.73 10.51
CA ALA A 174 -0.03 22.08 10.33
C ALA A 174 0.17 22.44 8.85
N ASP A 175 0.41 21.46 7.98
CA ASP A 175 0.65 21.68 6.55
C ASP A 175 -0.66 21.79 5.74
N ALA A 176 -0.75 22.82 4.91
CA ALA A 176 -1.95 23.09 4.11
C ALA A 176 -2.22 22.02 3.04
N THR A 177 -1.19 21.40 2.49
CA THR A 177 -1.30 20.34 1.49
C THR A 177 -1.85 19.07 2.12
N VAL A 178 -1.37 18.72 3.31
CA VAL A 178 -1.89 17.57 4.08
C VAL A 178 -3.36 17.80 4.42
N ARG A 179 -3.74 18.98 4.92
CA ARG A 179 -5.16 19.31 5.18
C ARG A 179 -6.01 19.20 3.92
N SER A 180 -5.54 19.75 2.80
CA SER A 180 -6.24 19.69 1.50
C SER A 180 -6.47 18.24 1.04
N GLN A 181 -5.45 17.38 1.15
CA GLN A 181 -5.61 15.96 0.83
C GLN A 181 -6.61 15.27 1.77
N SER A 182 -6.58 15.61 3.06
CA SER A 182 -7.51 15.06 4.05
C SER A 182 -8.96 15.44 3.77
N PHE A 183 -9.22 16.66 3.30
CA PHE A 183 -10.55 17.05 2.83
C PHE A 183 -10.99 16.25 1.58
N ASN A 184 -10.07 15.91 0.67
CA ASN A 184 -10.40 15.01 -0.45
C ASN A 184 -10.75 13.60 0.02
N VAL A 185 -10.08 13.11 1.06
CA VAL A 185 -10.41 11.83 1.71
C VAL A 185 -11.80 11.92 2.34
N LEU A 186 -12.07 12.94 3.16
CA LEU A 186 -13.36 13.14 3.81
C LEU A 186 -14.52 13.24 2.80
N LYS A 187 -14.32 13.98 1.71
CA LYS A 187 -15.29 14.03 0.60
C LYS A 187 -15.57 12.65 0.02
N THR A 188 -14.54 11.82 -0.14
CA THR A 188 -14.68 10.46 -0.65
C THR A 188 -15.46 9.58 0.34
N LEU A 189 -15.19 9.68 1.63
CA LEU A 189 -15.95 8.99 2.68
C LEU A 189 -17.43 9.37 2.64
N LYS A 190 -17.73 10.68 2.56
CA LYS A 190 -19.11 11.18 2.47
C LYS A 190 -19.85 10.60 1.27
N LEU A 191 -19.23 10.62 0.09
CA LEU A 191 -19.82 10.04 -1.13
C LEU A 191 -20.15 8.54 -0.97
N ASN A 192 -19.27 7.78 -0.32
CA ASN A 192 -19.49 6.35 -0.10
C ASN A 192 -20.62 6.09 0.93
N VAL A 193 -20.70 6.90 1.99
CA VAL A 193 -21.79 6.81 2.99
C VAL A 193 -23.14 7.15 2.35
N ASP A 194 -23.20 8.20 1.55
CA ASP A 194 -24.44 8.62 0.87
C ASP A 194 -24.89 7.57 -0.17
N ALA A 195 -23.96 6.94 -0.89
CA ALA A 195 -24.27 5.83 -1.79
C ALA A 195 -24.88 4.62 -1.07
N ASN A 196 -24.40 4.34 0.16
CA ASN A 196 -24.91 3.24 0.97
C ASN A 196 -26.31 3.49 1.53
N GLN A 197 -26.69 4.75 1.82
CA GLN A 197 -28.03 5.11 2.31
C GLN A 197 -29.10 5.04 1.22
N ASN A 198 -28.72 5.19 -0.06
CA ASN A 198 -29.64 5.22 -1.20
C ASN A 198 -29.86 3.86 -1.90
N SER A 199 -29.32 2.77 -1.35
CA SER A 199 -29.57 1.42 -1.89
C SER A 199 -30.95 0.93 -1.41
N PRO A 200 -31.92 0.62 -2.30
CA PRO A 200 -33.25 0.19 -1.90
C PRO A 200 -33.18 -1.12 -1.11
N ASN A 201 -33.86 -1.16 0.04
CA ASN A 201 -34.10 -2.40 0.79
C ASN A 201 -34.93 -3.35 -0.08
N GLU A 202 -34.27 -4.24 -0.82
CA GLU A 202 -34.89 -5.44 -1.38
C GLU A 202 -35.16 -6.43 -0.24
N ASN A 203 -36.21 -6.15 0.55
CA ASN A 203 -36.92 -7.15 1.33
C ASN A 203 -38.40 -6.81 1.21
N GLY A 204 -38.95 -7.04 0.01
CA GLY A 204 -40.38 -7.16 -0.19
C GLY A 204 -40.79 -8.55 0.24
N ASP A 205 -41.40 -8.65 1.42
CA ASP A 205 -42.16 -9.80 1.88
C ASP A 205 -43.07 -10.30 0.76
N ALA A 206 -42.73 -11.46 0.17
CA ALA A 206 -43.68 -12.23 -0.60
C ALA A 206 -44.71 -12.82 0.36
N LYS A 207 -45.77 -12.05 0.64
CA LYS A 207 -47.00 -12.53 1.25
C LYS A 207 -47.45 -13.80 0.52
N SER A 208 -47.32 -14.93 1.21
CA SER A 208 -48.08 -16.14 0.93
C SER A 208 -49.56 -15.81 1.07
N THR A 209 -50.27 -15.75 -0.06
CA THR A 209 -51.73 -15.82 -0.09
C THR A 209 -52.13 -17.28 -0.29
N ASN A 210 -52.78 -17.82 0.74
CA ASN A 210 -53.70 -18.96 0.62
C ASN A 210 -54.93 -18.59 -0.23
#